data_AF-A0A7S0EFF2-F1
#
_entry.id   AF-A0A7S0EFF2-F1
#
_cell.length_a   1.000
_cell.length_b   1.000
_cell.length_c   1.000
_cell.angle_alpha   90.00
_cell.angle_beta   90.00
_cell.angle_gamma   90.00
#
_symmetry.space_group_name_H-M   'P 1'
#
loop_
_entity.id
_entity.type
_entity.pdbx_description
1 polymer ?
#
loop_
_entity_poly.entity_id
_entity_poly.type
_entity_poly.pdbx_seq_one_letter_code
_entity_poly.pdbx_strand_id
1 'polypeptide(L)'
;SEEADDGAEMLRARTLLRASVAAGASAFSAAATHSAMSIAKPALVTHWEAKQGEHAWLEDVMGEDALAWVRGGNEEALRSLGGDPTGSPLYNRIFGILTNKEKIPHLRKIGESYYNFWTDEENPRGVWRRTDLASYRAGSPQWETVLSVDELNRAEGESWVYKGHTLYRPRDGSP
;
A
#
# COMPACT_ATOMS: atom_id res chain seq x y z
N SER A 1 46.05 33.71 -0.38
CA SER A 1 46.01 35.15 -0.66
C SER A 1 44.70 35.40 -1.40
N GLU A 2 43.63 35.78 -0.69
CA GLU A 2 43.31 37.20 -0.38
C GLU A 2 43.17 37.99 -1.67
N GLU A 3 42.06 38.63 -2.02
CA GLU A 3 40.96 39.30 -1.30
C GLU A 3 39.73 39.23 -2.23
N ALA A 4 38.50 38.96 -1.76
CA ALA A 4 37.61 39.94 -1.13
C ALA A 4 37.45 41.21 -1.98
N ASP A 5 36.30 41.37 -2.63
CA ASP A 5 35.15 42.13 -2.07
C ASP A 5 35.24 43.61 -2.45
N ASP A 6 34.45 44.00 -3.44
CA ASP A 6 33.78 45.30 -3.42
C ASP A 6 32.62 45.19 -4.43
N GLY A 7 31.38 45.06 -3.97
CA GLY A 7 30.77 46.12 -3.19
C GLY A 7 30.27 47.15 -4.20
N ALA A 8 29.15 46.82 -4.85
CA ALA A 8 27.88 47.41 -4.47
C ALA A 8 27.69 48.81 -5.07
N GLU A 9 26.56 48.90 -5.75
CA GLU A 9 25.83 50.14 -6.00
C GLU A 9 26.39 51.13 -7.03
N MET A 10 25.41 51.88 -7.56
CA MET A 10 25.60 53.26 -8.02
C MET A 10 26.14 53.45 -9.44
N LEU A 11 25.25 53.36 -10.44
CA LEU A 11 24.49 54.54 -10.90
C LEU A 11 23.63 54.20 -12.13
N ARG A 12 22.32 54.49 -12.03
CA ARG A 12 21.54 55.44 -12.88
C ARG A 12 21.83 55.41 -14.39
N ALA A 13 20.89 55.48 -15.32
CA ALA A 13 19.46 55.78 -15.40
C ALA A 13 19.19 56.04 -16.91
N ARG A 14 17.91 56.25 -17.24
CA ARG A 14 17.40 56.98 -18.44
C ARG A 14 17.21 56.10 -19.70
N THR A 15 15.97 55.72 -20.02
CA THR A 15 14.93 56.51 -20.74
C THR A 15 15.14 56.50 -22.27
N LEU A 16 14.31 55.69 -22.93
CA LEU A 16 13.56 55.89 -24.19
C LEU A 16 14.20 56.69 -25.34
N LEU A 17 14.25 56.11 -26.54
CA LEU A 17 13.55 56.70 -27.71
C LEU A 17 13.30 55.69 -28.85
N ARG A 18 12.15 55.90 -29.49
CA ARG A 18 11.50 55.23 -30.62
C ARG A 18 12.28 55.32 -31.94
N ALA A 19 12.02 54.39 -32.87
CA ALA A 19 11.66 54.71 -34.25
C ALA A 19 11.00 53.51 -34.97
N SER A 20 9.84 53.77 -35.59
CA SER A 20 9.14 52.90 -36.53
C SER A 20 9.56 53.27 -37.97
N VAL A 21 9.38 52.38 -38.96
CA VAL A 21 8.74 52.64 -40.29
C VAL A 21 8.85 51.44 -41.26
N ALA A 22 7.66 51.05 -41.76
CA ALA A 22 7.22 50.55 -43.09
C ALA A 22 7.85 49.36 -43.84
N ALA A 23 7.00 48.33 -44.00
CA ALA A 23 6.43 47.76 -45.24
C ALA A 23 7.30 47.48 -46.48
N GLY A 24 7.27 46.21 -46.91
CA GLY A 24 7.54 45.77 -48.28
C GLY A 24 6.97 44.37 -48.52
N ALA A 25 5.92 44.25 -49.34
CA ALA A 25 5.26 43.00 -49.71
C ALA A 25 5.82 42.49 -51.05
N SER A 26 6.06 41.18 -51.20
CA SER A 26 5.72 40.38 -52.40
C SER A 26 6.03 38.90 -52.18
N ALA A 27 5.08 38.07 -52.57
CA ALA A 27 4.99 36.63 -52.33
C ALA A 27 5.75 35.79 -53.36
N PHE A 28 6.23 34.62 -52.96
CA PHE A 28 6.31 33.43 -53.82
C PHE A 28 5.98 32.19 -52.98
N SER A 29 5.00 31.43 -53.46
CA SER A 29 4.43 30.24 -52.84
C SER A 29 5.21 28.98 -53.21
N ALA A 30 5.48 28.12 -52.23
CA ALA A 30 5.57 26.68 -52.46
C ALA A 30 5.18 25.95 -51.16
N ALA A 31 3.93 25.50 -51.15
CA ALA A 31 3.36 24.68 -50.10
C ALA A 31 4.08 23.33 -50.02
N ALA A 32 4.59 23.03 -48.84
CA ALA A 32 4.69 21.66 -48.34
C ALA A 32 4.25 21.68 -46.88
N THR A 33 2.97 21.98 -46.66
CA THR A 33 2.29 21.67 -45.41
C THR A 33 2.31 20.16 -45.24
N HIS A 34 3.33 19.64 -44.57
CA HIS A 34 3.18 18.40 -43.84
C HIS A 34 2.20 18.72 -42.71
N SER A 35 0.91 18.56 -42.97
CA SER A 35 -0.04 18.37 -41.88
C SER A 35 0.43 17.14 -41.14
N ALA A 36 1.14 17.35 -40.02
CA ALA A 36 1.17 16.36 -38.97
C ALA A 36 -0.29 16.19 -38.56
N MET A 37 -0.96 15.16 -39.10
CA MET A 37 -2.20 14.68 -38.52
C MET A 37 -1.87 14.35 -37.07
N SER A 38 -2.26 15.26 -36.16
CA SER A 38 -2.39 14.94 -34.75
C SER A 38 -3.36 13.79 -34.69
N ILE A 39 -2.85 12.56 -34.58
CA ILE A 39 -3.65 11.40 -34.22
C ILE A 39 -4.24 11.76 -32.87
N ALA A 40 -5.50 12.19 -32.86
CA ALA A 40 -6.19 12.48 -31.62
C ALA A 40 -6.05 11.25 -30.73
N LYS A 41 -5.50 11.44 -29.52
CA LYS A 41 -5.47 10.39 -28.50
C LYS A 41 -6.89 9.80 -28.45
N PRO A 42 -7.07 8.47 -28.62
CA PRO A 42 -8.41 7.88 -28.65
C PRO A 42 -9.14 8.28 -27.37
N ALA A 43 -10.45 8.57 -27.48
CA ALA A 43 -11.26 9.15 -26.40
C ALA A 43 -11.19 8.38 -25.05
N LEU A 44 -10.78 7.11 -25.08
CA LEU A 44 -10.47 6.30 -23.91
C LEU A 44 -9.29 6.84 -23.09
N VAL A 45 -8.24 7.39 -23.73
CA VAL A 45 -7.08 7.98 -23.04
C VAL A 45 -7.43 9.29 -22.36
N THR A 46 -8.25 10.11 -23.01
CA THR A 46 -8.70 11.40 -22.44
C THR A 46 -9.67 11.24 -21.28
N HIS A 47 -10.44 10.15 -21.22
CA HIS A 47 -11.37 9.89 -20.13
C HIS A 47 -10.66 9.54 -18.81
N TRP A 48 -9.55 8.79 -18.85
CA TRP A 48 -8.81 8.43 -17.64
C TRP A 48 -7.89 9.57 -17.17
N GLU A 49 -7.23 10.29 -18.10
CA GLU A 49 -6.41 11.47 -17.77
C GLU A 49 -7.26 12.58 -17.11
N ALA A 50 -8.50 12.80 -17.58
CA ALA A 50 -9.42 13.75 -16.97
C ALA A 50 -9.96 13.28 -15.60
N LYS A 51 -10.21 11.98 -15.44
CA LYS A 51 -10.62 11.36 -14.16
C LYS A 51 -9.51 11.39 -13.10
N GLN A 52 -8.24 11.35 -13.50
CA GLN A 52 -7.12 11.47 -12.56
C GLN A 52 -7.16 12.82 -11.83
N GLY A 53 -7.53 13.91 -12.50
CA GLY A 53 -7.59 15.23 -11.85
C GLY A 53 -8.70 15.39 -10.81
N GLU A 54 -9.86 14.75 -11.01
CA GLU A 54 -11.03 14.91 -10.13
C GLU A 54 -10.87 14.17 -8.78
N HIS A 55 -10.16 13.04 -8.80
CA HIS A 55 -9.99 12.18 -7.62
C HIS A 55 -8.53 12.00 -7.20
N ALA A 56 -7.61 12.85 -7.69
CA ALA A 56 -6.18 12.78 -7.35
C ALA A 56 -5.91 12.76 -5.84
N TRP A 57 -6.75 13.43 -5.05
CA TRP A 57 -6.62 13.46 -3.59
C TRP A 57 -6.82 12.10 -2.92
N LEU A 58 -7.46 11.12 -3.59
CA LEU A 58 -7.55 9.74 -3.10
C LEU A 58 -6.22 8.98 -3.21
N GLU A 59 -5.23 9.50 -3.96
CA GLU A 59 -3.90 8.91 -4.07
C GLU A 59 -3.06 9.14 -2.81
N ASP A 60 -3.35 10.20 -2.05
CA ASP A 60 -2.79 10.38 -0.71
C ASP A 60 -3.52 9.50 0.29
N VAL A 61 -3.14 8.21 0.34
CA VAL A 61 -3.81 7.17 1.14
C VAL A 61 -3.85 7.46 2.64
N MET A 62 -2.97 8.33 3.14
CA MET A 62 -2.95 8.75 4.55
C MET A 62 -3.52 10.16 4.75
N GLY A 63 -3.94 10.82 3.67
CA GLY A 63 -4.51 12.16 3.68
C GLY A 63 -5.87 12.20 4.37
N GLU A 64 -6.16 13.33 5.04
CA GLU A 64 -7.39 13.49 5.82
C GLU A 64 -8.65 13.33 4.96
N ASP A 65 -8.67 13.94 3.77
CA ASP A 65 -9.78 13.86 2.82
C ASP A 65 -10.01 12.41 2.38
N ALA A 66 -8.95 11.72 1.95
CA ALA A 66 -8.99 10.33 1.51
C ALA A 66 -9.57 9.42 2.60
N LEU A 67 -9.07 9.55 3.83
CA LEU A 67 -9.54 8.78 4.97
C LEU A 67 -10.99 9.13 5.36
N ALA A 68 -11.40 10.40 5.27
CA ALA A 68 -12.78 10.81 5.55
C ALA A 68 -13.76 10.21 4.53
N TRP A 69 -13.39 10.20 3.26
CA TRP A 69 -14.18 9.60 2.20
C TRP A 69 -14.33 8.09 2.37
N VAL A 70 -13.24 7.37 2.66
CA VAL A 70 -13.29 5.92 2.93
C VAL A 70 -14.17 5.62 4.15
N ARG A 71 -14.07 6.41 5.23
CA ARG A 71 -14.95 6.25 6.40
C ARG A 71 -16.42 6.38 6.03
N GLY A 72 -16.79 7.42 5.28
CA GLY A 72 -18.17 7.62 4.81
C GLY A 72 -18.68 6.46 3.95
N GLY A 73 -17.85 5.99 3.01
CA GLY A 73 -18.18 4.83 2.17
C GLY A 73 -18.35 3.54 2.99
N ASN A 74 -17.48 3.30 3.98
CA ASN A 74 -17.58 2.16 4.88
C ASN A 74 -18.87 2.19 5.71
N GLU A 75 -19.23 3.36 6.25
CA GLU A 75 -20.48 3.53 7.01
C GLU A 75 -21.72 3.28 6.15
N GLU A 76 -21.73 3.77 4.91
CA GLU A 76 -22.82 3.52 3.97
C GLU A 76 -22.92 2.03 3.62
N ALA A 77 -21.80 1.39 3.31
CA ALA A 77 -21.73 -0.04 3.02
C ALA A 77 -22.26 -0.87 4.20
N LEU A 78 -21.80 -0.60 5.43
CA LEU A 78 -22.30 -1.28 6.63
C LEU A 78 -23.79 -1.05 6.83
N ARG A 79 -24.28 0.18 6.67
CA ARG A 79 -25.72 0.49 6.78
C ARG A 79 -26.55 -0.30 5.78
N SER A 80 -26.06 -0.47 4.55
CA SER A 80 -26.71 -1.30 3.51
C SER A 80 -26.80 -2.79 3.90
N LEU A 81 -25.89 -3.26 4.75
CA LEU A 81 -25.86 -4.63 5.29
C LEU A 81 -26.61 -4.77 6.63
N GLY A 82 -27.31 -3.72 7.09
CA GLY A 82 -28.04 -3.71 8.36
C GLY A 82 -27.23 -3.23 9.56
N GLY A 83 -26.09 -2.57 9.34
CA GLY A 83 -25.20 -2.02 10.36
C GLY A 83 -24.00 -2.92 10.64
N ASP A 84 -23.50 -2.87 11.87
CA ASP A 84 -22.40 -3.71 12.32
C ASP A 84 -22.82 -5.20 12.35
N PRO A 85 -22.20 -6.08 11.55
CA PRO A 85 -22.57 -7.49 11.51
C PRO A 85 -22.14 -8.27 12.76
N THR A 86 -21.26 -7.74 13.62
CA THR A 86 -20.68 -8.50 14.75
C THR A 86 -21.71 -9.05 15.74
N GLY A 87 -22.87 -8.40 15.87
CA GLY A 87 -23.99 -8.88 16.69
C GLY A 87 -24.91 -9.90 15.98
N SER A 88 -24.73 -10.13 14.68
CA SER A 88 -25.65 -10.96 13.90
C SER A 88 -25.47 -12.46 14.16
N PRO A 89 -26.55 -13.26 14.08
CA PRO A 89 -26.44 -14.72 14.18
C PRO A 89 -25.49 -15.34 13.14
N LEU A 90 -25.44 -14.77 11.93
CA LEU A 90 -24.56 -15.24 10.87
C LEU A 90 -23.09 -15.00 11.21
N TYR A 91 -22.76 -13.79 11.67
CA TYR A 91 -21.40 -13.48 12.11
C TYR A 91 -20.96 -14.42 13.22
N ASN A 92 -21.77 -14.58 14.27
CA ASN A 92 -21.43 -15.45 15.40
C ASN A 92 -21.22 -16.91 14.97
N ARG A 93 -22.02 -17.41 14.04
CA ARG A 93 -21.85 -18.75 13.47
C ARG A 93 -20.54 -18.88 12.71
N ILE A 94 -20.22 -17.92 11.83
CA ILE A 94 -18.98 -17.94 11.04
C ILE A 94 -17.78 -17.78 11.95
N PHE A 95 -17.82 -16.81 12.88
CA PHE A 95 -16.78 -16.57 13.87
C PHE A 95 -16.51 -17.84 14.68
N GLY A 96 -17.54 -18.48 15.24
CA GLY A 96 -17.39 -19.72 15.99
C GLY A 96 -16.76 -20.86 15.18
N ILE A 97 -17.06 -20.98 13.89
CA ILE A 97 -16.38 -21.96 13.01
C ILE A 97 -14.91 -21.57 12.81
N LEU A 98 -14.65 -20.29 12.51
CA LEU A 98 -13.31 -19.76 12.25
C LEU A 98 -12.43 -19.69 13.49
N THR A 99 -12.97 -19.74 14.70
CA THR A 99 -12.20 -19.76 15.96
C THR A 99 -12.28 -21.09 16.70
N ASN A 100 -12.96 -22.10 16.14
CA ASN A 100 -13.12 -23.42 16.77
C ASN A 100 -11.77 -24.07 17.13
N LYS A 101 -11.60 -24.46 18.40
CA LYS A 101 -10.39 -25.12 18.92
C LYS A 101 -10.16 -26.53 18.34
N GLU A 102 -11.18 -27.14 17.73
CA GLU A 102 -11.13 -28.46 17.09
C GLU A 102 -10.67 -28.45 15.63
N LYS A 103 -10.33 -27.27 15.06
CA LYS A 103 -9.78 -27.19 13.70
C LYS A 103 -8.50 -28.02 13.57
N ILE A 104 -8.32 -28.71 12.44
CA ILE A 104 -7.14 -29.56 12.20
C ILE A 104 -5.88 -28.69 12.07
N PRO A 105 -4.87 -28.86 12.94
CA PRO A 105 -3.60 -28.13 12.81
C PRO A 105 -2.79 -28.67 11.63
N HIS A 106 -2.61 -27.87 10.58
CA HIS A 106 -1.72 -28.23 9.49
C HIS A 106 -0.26 -28.11 9.95
N LEU A 107 0.46 -29.23 9.93
CA LEU A 107 1.84 -29.32 10.40
C LEU A 107 2.85 -29.20 9.28
N ARG A 108 4.00 -28.63 9.61
CA ARG A 108 5.23 -28.70 8.82
C ARG A 108 6.35 -29.27 9.68
N LYS A 109 7.04 -30.31 9.20
CA LYS A 109 8.24 -30.84 9.88
C LYS A 109 9.44 -29.93 9.61
N ILE A 110 10.13 -29.52 10.67
CA ILE A 110 11.38 -28.75 10.61
C ILE A 110 12.32 -29.34 11.67
N GLY A 111 13.44 -29.92 11.23
CA GLY A 111 14.28 -30.74 12.11
C GLY A 111 13.48 -31.88 12.72
N GLU A 112 13.57 -32.04 14.04
CA GLU A 112 12.83 -33.06 14.81
C GLU A 112 11.44 -32.61 15.28
N SER A 113 11.07 -31.34 15.08
CA SER A 113 9.82 -30.77 15.57
C SER A 113 8.80 -30.52 14.46
N TYR A 114 7.54 -30.39 14.87
CA TYR A 114 6.39 -30.15 13.99
C TYR A 114 5.79 -28.79 14.32
N TYR A 115 5.74 -27.93 13.31
CA TYR A 115 5.34 -26.54 13.46
C TYR A 115 3.95 -26.30 12.88
N ASN A 116 3.23 -25.39 13.50
CA ASN A 116 1.91 -24.95 13.09
C ASN A 116 1.79 -23.43 13.34
N PHE A 117 1.10 -22.75 12.43
CA PHE A 117 0.63 -21.39 12.67
C PHE A 117 -0.86 -21.47 12.98
N TRP A 118 -1.28 -20.81 14.05
CA TRP A 118 -2.63 -20.95 14.61
C TRP A 118 -3.27 -19.59 14.86
N THR A 119 -4.56 -19.51 14.55
CA THR A 119 -5.41 -18.35 14.85
C THR A 119 -6.71 -18.82 15.49
N ASP A 120 -7.10 -18.13 16.54
CA ASP A 120 -8.35 -18.33 17.27
C ASP A 120 -8.81 -17.01 17.91
N GLU A 121 -9.78 -17.09 18.80
CA GLU A 121 -10.33 -15.94 19.52
C GLU A 121 -9.30 -15.26 20.43
N GLU A 122 -8.38 -16.03 21.02
CA GLU A 122 -7.35 -15.53 21.94
C GLU A 122 -6.13 -14.99 21.17
N ASN A 123 -5.85 -15.54 19.98
CA ASN A 123 -4.73 -15.18 19.11
C ASN A 123 -5.23 -14.79 17.70
N PRO A 124 -5.90 -13.62 17.55
CA PRO A 124 -6.46 -13.20 16.27
C PRO A 124 -5.40 -12.83 15.22
N ARG A 125 -4.22 -12.34 15.64
CA ARG A 125 -3.07 -12.11 14.74
C ARG A 125 -2.25 -13.38 14.53
N GLY A 126 -2.32 -14.27 15.50
CA GLY A 126 -1.89 -15.66 15.41
C GLY A 126 -0.61 -15.96 16.15
N VAL A 127 -0.38 -17.25 16.36
CA VAL A 127 0.76 -17.79 17.08
C VAL A 127 1.45 -18.85 16.24
N TRP A 128 2.76 -18.72 16.09
CA TRP A 128 3.62 -19.75 15.55
C TRP A 128 4.11 -20.63 16.70
N ARG A 129 3.81 -21.93 16.61
CA ARG A 129 4.02 -22.90 17.68
C ARG A 129 4.59 -24.21 17.15
N ARG A 130 5.23 -24.98 18.02
CA ARG A 130 5.80 -26.29 17.71
C ARG A 130 5.37 -27.36 18.70
N THR A 131 5.46 -28.61 18.27
CA THR A 131 5.19 -29.81 19.09
C THR A 131 6.05 -30.98 18.60
N ASP A 132 6.07 -32.09 19.34
CA ASP A 132 6.66 -33.36 18.92
C ASP A 132 5.62 -34.26 18.24
N LEU A 133 6.12 -35.23 17.45
CA LEU A 133 5.24 -36.12 16.68
C LEU A 133 4.40 -37.06 17.57
N ALA A 134 4.97 -37.50 18.69
CA ALA A 134 4.31 -38.48 19.55
C ALA A 134 3.10 -37.83 20.22
N SER A 135 3.26 -36.63 20.76
CA SER A 135 2.19 -35.84 21.37
C SER A 135 1.09 -35.50 20.34
N TYR A 136 1.46 -35.11 19.12
CA TYR A 136 0.49 -34.87 18.06
C TYR A 136 -0.35 -36.10 17.71
N ARG A 137 0.28 -37.27 17.59
CA ARG A 137 -0.42 -38.54 17.29
C ARG A 137 -1.31 -39.02 18.43
N ALA A 138 -1.04 -38.59 19.67
CA ALA A 138 -1.88 -38.88 20.82
C ALA A 138 -3.18 -38.04 20.85
N GLY A 139 -3.36 -37.09 19.94
CA GLY A 139 -4.57 -36.26 19.83
C GLY A 139 -4.63 -35.08 20.81
N SER A 140 -3.66 -34.95 21.70
CA SER A 140 -3.52 -33.83 22.66
C SER A 140 -2.12 -33.20 22.57
N PRO A 141 -1.77 -32.59 21.42
CA PRO A 141 -0.45 -32.00 21.18
C PRO A 141 -0.10 -30.96 22.25
N GLN A 142 1.06 -31.13 22.88
CA GLN A 142 1.67 -30.14 23.75
C GLN A 142 2.36 -29.10 22.87
N TRP A 143 1.79 -27.91 22.81
CA TRP A 143 2.28 -26.82 21.99
C TRP A 143 3.23 -25.92 22.78
N GLU A 144 4.39 -25.65 22.20
CA GLU A 144 5.33 -24.64 22.65
C GLU A 144 5.24 -23.43 21.72
N THR A 145 5.00 -22.24 22.28
CA THR A 145 4.98 -20.99 21.51
C THR A 145 6.39 -20.61 21.09
N VAL A 146 6.59 -20.38 19.79
CA VAL A 146 7.85 -19.91 19.21
C VAL A 146 7.80 -18.41 18.95
N LEU A 147 6.66 -17.92 18.42
CA LEU A 147 6.41 -16.51 18.19
C LEU A 147 4.91 -16.22 18.34
N SER A 148 4.55 -15.27 19.21
CA SER A 148 3.21 -14.70 19.27
C SER A 148 3.18 -13.38 18.52
N VAL A 149 2.40 -13.30 17.43
CA VAL A 149 2.23 -12.07 16.65
C VAL A 149 1.37 -11.07 17.42
N ASP A 150 0.40 -11.57 18.19
CA ASP A 150 -0.43 -10.74 19.07
C ASP A 150 0.39 -10.06 20.17
N GLU A 151 1.34 -10.77 20.78
CA GLU A 151 2.26 -10.18 21.75
C GLU A 151 3.23 -9.19 21.11
N LEU A 152 3.74 -9.51 19.92
CA LEU A 152 4.63 -8.60 19.16
C LEU A 152 3.92 -7.28 18.84
N ASN A 153 2.68 -7.34 18.33
CA ASN A 153 1.88 -6.16 18.03
C ASN A 153 1.62 -5.32 19.28
N ARG A 154 1.36 -5.98 20.42
CA ARG A 154 1.13 -5.28 21.69
C ARG A 154 2.40 -4.61 22.21
N ALA A 155 3.56 -5.26 22.06
CA ALA A 155 4.83 -4.76 22.55
C ALA A 155 5.33 -3.56 21.72
N GLU A 156 5.14 -3.60 20.42
CA GLU A 156 5.66 -2.57 19.50
C GLU A 156 4.62 -1.51 19.12
N GLY A 157 3.34 -1.75 19.40
CA GLY A 157 2.25 -0.84 19.00
C GLY A 157 1.98 -0.84 17.50
N GLU A 158 2.48 -1.84 16.77
CA GLU A 158 2.38 -1.96 15.32
C GLU A 158 1.42 -3.08 14.90
N SER A 159 0.93 -3.04 13.66
CA SER A 159 0.03 -4.06 13.12
C SER A 159 0.79 -5.09 12.27
N TRP A 160 1.70 -5.86 12.88
CA TRP A 160 2.39 -6.94 12.18
C TRP A 160 1.43 -8.04 11.72
N VAL A 161 1.77 -8.59 10.55
CA VAL A 161 1.06 -9.70 9.91
C VAL A 161 2.06 -10.78 9.56
N TYR A 162 1.81 -12.00 10.02
CA TYR A 162 2.64 -13.14 9.67
C TYR A 162 2.43 -13.56 8.21
N LYS A 163 3.52 -13.63 7.44
CA LYS A 163 3.51 -14.05 6.01
C LYS A 163 4.21 -15.39 5.76
N GLY A 164 4.68 -16.05 6.81
CA GLY A 164 5.41 -17.31 6.73
C GLY A 164 6.83 -17.19 7.26
N HIS A 165 7.59 -18.26 7.06
CA HIS A 165 8.98 -18.38 7.48
C HIS A 165 9.84 -18.88 6.31
N THR A 166 11.14 -18.61 6.35
CA THR A 166 12.12 -19.25 5.46
C THR A 166 13.17 -19.91 6.33
N LEU A 167 13.49 -21.17 6.02
CA LEU A 167 14.56 -21.87 6.73
C LEU A 167 15.90 -21.46 6.14
N TYR A 168 16.79 -21.02 7.01
CA TYR A 168 18.19 -20.86 6.64
C TYR A 168 18.82 -22.26 6.53
N ARG A 169 19.37 -22.58 5.35
CA ARG A 169 20.21 -23.76 5.17
C ARG A 169 21.67 -23.35 5.39
N PRO A 170 22.39 -23.96 6.33
CA PRO A 170 23.82 -23.74 6.51
C PRO A 170 24.61 -23.92 5.21
N ARG A 171 25.63 -23.07 5.00
CA ARG A 171 26.39 -23.00 3.74
C ARG A 171 27.22 -24.26 3.47
N ASP A 172 27.59 -24.96 4.52
CA ASP A 172 28.28 -26.26 4.52
C ASP A 172 27.35 -27.44 4.18
N GLY A 173 26.04 -27.19 4.01
CA GLY A 173 25.08 -28.22 3.62
C GLY A 173 24.77 -29.22 4.73
N SER A 174 25.24 -28.96 5.96
CA SER A 174 24.76 -29.69 7.13
C SER A 174 23.25 -29.42 7.32
N PRO A 175 22.48 -30.45 7.72
CA PRO A 175 21.02 -30.38 7.80
C PRO A 175 20.51 -29.32 8.79
#